data_AF-F6PFY0-F1
#
_entry.id   AF-F6PFY0-F1
#
_cell.length_a   1.000
_cell.length_b   1.000
_cell.length_c   1.000
_cell.angle_alpha   90.00
_cell.angle_beta   90.00
_cell.angle_gamma   90.00
#
_symmetry.space_group_name_H-M   'P 1'
#
loop_
_entity.id
_entity.type
_entity.pdbx_description
1 polymer ?
#
loop_
_entity_poly.entity_id
_entity_poly.type
_entity_poly.pdbx_seq_one_letter_code
_entity_poly.pdbx_strand_id
1 'polypeptide(L)'
;MGVSRFPVDKATRKEEVAGIRAKFPSKIPVIVERYQKEKYLPPLDKTKFLVPQELTMTQFLTIIRSRMVLTATEAFYLLVNNKSLASMSVTMAEIYRDYKDEDGFVYMTYASQEMFGGSLLMDSSKLQQSFGQGSCKHLLLTSS
;
A
#
# COMPACT_ATOMS: atom_id res chain seq x y z
N MET A 1 -0.97 -11.76 26.55
CA MET A 1 -2.11 -12.18 25.70
C MET A 1 -2.14 -11.31 24.45
N GLY A 2 -1.42 -11.72 23.40
CA GLY A 2 -1.41 -11.01 22.12
C GLY A 2 -2.38 -11.68 21.16
N VAL A 3 -3.52 -11.04 20.91
CA VAL A 3 -4.55 -11.53 19.98
C VAL A 3 -4.21 -11.14 18.54
N SER A 4 -3.19 -11.76 17.95
CA SER A 4 -3.05 -11.83 16.49
C SER A 4 -4.04 -12.88 15.97
N ARG A 5 -5.31 -12.46 15.94
CA ARG A 5 -6.50 -13.26 15.64
C ARG A 5 -6.58 -13.59 14.15
N PHE A 6 -5.84 -14.61 13.72
CA PHE A 6 -6.05 -15.29 12.44
C PHE A 6 -5.88 -16.80 12.65
N PRO A 7 -6.81 -17.63 12.12
CA PRO A 7 -6.60 -19.08 12.08
C PRO A 7 -5.33 -19.36 11.28
N VAL A 8 -4.47 -20.19 11.86
CA VAL A 8 -3.04 -20.34 11.50
C VAL A 8 -2.87 -21.12 10.18
N ASP A 9 -3.92 -21.77 9.69
CA ASP A 9 -3.86 -22.66 8.54
C ASP A 9 -4.23 -21.96 7.22
N LYS A 10 -3.41 -22.16 6.18
CA LYS A 10 -3.67 -21.69 4.80
C LYS A 10 -5.06 -22.12 4.29
N ALA A 11 -5.52 -23.31 4.69
CA ALA A 11 -6.81 -23.86 4.29
C ALA A 11 -7.97 -23.01 4.81
N THR A 12 -7.94 -22.61 6.08
CA THR A 12 -8.98 -21.76 6.68
C THR A 12 -9.02 -20.39 6.01
N ARG A 13 -7.85 -19.80 5.72
CA ARG A 13 -7.79 -18.49 5.04
C ARG A 13 -8.38 -18.53 3.62
N LYS A 14 -8.15 -19.62 2.88
CA LYS A 14 -8.78 -19.84 1.55
C LYS A 14 -10.30 -19.91 1.64
N GLU A 15 -10.82 -20.64 2.62
CA GLU A 15 -12.27 -20.77 2.83
C GLU A 15 -12.89 -19.43 3.23
N GLU A 16 -12.22 -18.66 4.10
CA GLU A 16 -12.63 -17.30 4.45
C GLU A 16 -12.69 -16.40 3.22
N VAL A 17 -11.65 -16.39 2.38
CA VAL A 17 -11.63 -15.59 1.14
C VAL A 17 -12.74 -16.04 0.19
N ALA A 18 -12.95 -17.35 0.02
CA ALA A 18 -14.02 -17.88 -0.81
C ALA A 18 -15.40 -17.39 -0.32
N GLY A 19 -15.65 -17.44 0.99
CA GLY A 19 -16.88 -16.92 1.59
C GLY A 19 -17.04 -15.40 1.45
N ILE A 20 -15.96 -14.64 1.63
CA ILE A 20 -15.95 -13.18 1.43
C ILE A 20 -16.25 -12.85 -0.02
N ARG A 21 -15.62 -13.52 -0.99
CA ARG A 21 -15.83 -13.26 -2.42
C ARG A 21 -17.21 -13.68 -2.89
N ALA A 22 -17.79 -14.74 -2.32
CA ALA A 22 -19.17 -15.13 -2.59
C ALA A 22 -20.16 -14.05 -2.09
N LYS A 23 -19.91 -13.46 -0.91
CA LYS A 23 -20.76 -12.41 -0.33
C LYS A 23 -20.53 -11.02 -0.96
N PHE A 24 -19.30 -10.74 -1.36
CA PHE A 24 -18.86 -9.44 -1.85
C PHE A 24 -17.96 -9.61 -3.11
N PRO A 25 -18.55 -9.98 -4.26
CA PRO A 25 -17.78 -10.32 -5.47
C PRO A 25 -16.96 -9.14 -6.01
N SER A 26 -17.42 -7.91 -5.80
CA SER A 26 -16.75 -6.67 -6.24
C SER A 26 -15.74 -6.12 -5.23
N LYS A 27 -15.50 -6.82 -4.11
CA LYS A 27 -14.56 -6.43 -3.08
C LYS A 27 -13.34 -7.34 -3.06
N ILE A 28 -12.20 -6.75 -2.78
CA ILE A 28 -10.90 -7.39 -2.76
C ILE A 28 -10.40 -7.40 -1.31
N PRO A 29 -10.07 -8.59 -0.77
CA PRO A 29 -9.54 -8.69 0.59
C PRO A 29 -8.04 -8.33 0.59
N VAL A 30 -7.71 -7.25 1.30
CA VAL A 30 -6.35 -6.70 1.40
C VAL A 30 -5.93 -6.69 2.86
N ILE A 31 -4.70 -7.15 3.12
CA ILE A 31 -4.04 -7.08 4.42
C ILE A 31 -2.95 -6.01 4.31
N VAL A 32 -3.03 -4.98 5.16
CA VAL A 32 -2.08 -3.88 5.25
C VAL A 32 -1.39 -3.94 6.60
N GLU A 33 -0.08 -4.14 6.58
CA GLU A 33 0.74 -4.24 7.79
C GLU A 33 1.78 -3.13 7.84
N ARG A 34 2.21 -2.80 9.06
CA ARG A 34 3.31 -1.87 9.28
C ARG A 34 4.62 -2.56 8.96
N TYR A 35 5.52 -1.89 8.22
CA TYR A 35 6.86 -2.42 7.99
C TYR A 35 7.59 -2.62 9.33
N GLN A 36 8.26 -3.77 9.49
CA GLN A 36 8.86 -4.14 10.79
C GLN A 36 9.85 -3.11 11.33
N LYS A 37 10.57 -2.42 10.44
CA LYS A 37 11.53 -1.39 10.84
C LYS A 37 10.89 -0.01 10.98
N GLU A 38 9.64 0.19 10.55
CA GLU A 38 8.98 1.50 10.60
C GLU A 38 8.85 2.00 12.04
N LYS A 39 9.35 3.19 12.33
CA LYS A 39 9.35 3.78 13.69
C LYS A 39 8.56 5.10 13.79
N TYR A 40 8.31 5.77 12.67
CA TYR A 40 7.79 7.13 12.61
C TYR A 40 6.27 7.17 12.43
N LEU A 41 5.70 6.25 11.65
CA LEU A 41 4.26 6.22 11.41
C LEU A 41 3.49 5.51 12.53
N PRO A 42 2.26 5.95 12.85
CA PRO A 42 1.39 5.26 13.79
C PRO A 42 0.92 3.89 13.26
N PRO A 43 0.54 2.95 14.15
CA PRO A 43 -0.12 1.71 13.75
C PRO A 43 -1.54 1.97 13.22
N LEU A 44 -2.00 1.16 12.26
CA LEU A 44 -3.40 1.15 11.82
C LEU A 44 -4.29 0.42 12.84
N ASP A 45 -5.47 0.97 13.14
CA ASP A 45 -6.48 0.28 13.99
C ASP A 45 -6.98 -1.04 13.39
N LYS A 46 -6.99 -1.12 12.05
CA LYS A 46 -7.41 -2.30 11.29
C LYS A 46 -6.39 -2.60 10.21
N THR A 47 -5.98 -3.85 10.12
CA THR A 47 -5.06 -4.34 9.08
C THR A 47 -5.79 -5.02 7.93
N LYS A 48 -7.05 -5.43 8.11
CA LYS A 48 -7.87 -6.06 7.07
C LYS A 48 -8.82 -5.07 6.42
N PHE A 49 -8.80 -5.00 5.10
CA PHE A 49 -9.63 -4.11 4.30
C PHE A 49 -10.37 -4.88 3.21
N LEU A 50 -11.63 -4.50 2.97
CA LEU A 50 -12.41 -4.94 1.81
C LEU A 50 -12.52 -3.78 0.82
N VAL A 51 -11.67 -3.81 -0.19
CA VAL A 51 -11.46 -2.67 -1.09
C VAL A 51 -12.27 -2.90 -2.37
N PRO A 52 -13.08 -1.93 -2.86
CA PRO A 52 -13.70 -2.05 -4.18
C PRO A 52 -12.64 -2.27 -5.27
N GLN A 53 -12.90 -3.20 -6.18
CA GLN A 53 -11.96 -3.57 -7.24
C GLN A 53 -11.61 -2.43 -8.21
N GLU A 54 -12.50 -1.45 -8.32
CA GLU A 54 -12.43 -0.29 -9.21
C GLU A 54 -11.51 0.81 -8.68
N LEU A 55 -11.20 0.79 -7.37
CA LEU A 55 -10.33 1.80 -6.79
C LEU A 55 -8.92 1.67 -7.35
N THR A 56 -8.28 2.82 -7.57
CA THR A 56 -6.87 2.87 -7.94
C THR A 56 -5.99 2.88 -6.69
N MET A 57 -4.70 2.57 -6.86
CA MET A 57 -3.73 2.65 -5.77
C MET A 57 -3.61 4.04 -5.16
N THR A 58 -3.67 5.09 -5.97
CA THR A 58 -3.71 6.48 -5.47
C THR A 58 -4.90 6.72 -4.55
N GLN A 59 -6.08 6.23 -4.92
CA GLN A 59 -7.28 6.36 -4.07
C GLN A 59 -7.11 5.55 -2.77
N PHE A 60 -6.57 4.33 -2.86
CA PHE A 60 -6.34 3.50 -1.69
C PHE A 60 -5.32 4.11 -0.72
N LEU A 61 -4.22 4.67 -1.23
CA LEU A 61 -3.24 5.42 -0.45
C LEU A 61 -3.90 6.58 0.33
N THR A 62 -4.80 7.32 -0.31
CA THR A 62 -5.51 8.42 0.34
C THR A 62 -6.40 7.93 1.49
N ILE A 63 -7.06 6.78 1.32
CA ILE A 63 -7.86 6.16 2.39
C ILE A 63 -6.96 5.75 3.56
N ILE A 64 -5.84 5.08 3.28
CA ILE A 64 -4.90 4.63 4.31
C ILE A 64 -4.29 5.82 5.07
N ARG A 65 -3.98 6.92 4.36
CA ARG A 65 -3.54 8.19 4.97
C ARG A 65 -4.54 8.70 6.00
N SER A 66 -5.82 8.77 5.60
CA SER A 66 -6.90 9.23 6.46
C SER A 66 -7.11 8.32 7.67
N ARG A 67 -6.92 7.00 7.51
CA ARG A 67 -7.00 6.02 8.61
C ARG A 67 -5.86 6.14 9.62
N MET A 68 -4.65 6.45 9.17
CA MET A 68 -3.51 6.70 10.05
C MET A 68 -3.54 8.09 10.71
N VAL A 69 -4.51 8.94 10.33
CA VAL A 69 -4.63 10.34 10.82
C VAL A 69 -3.35 11.16 10.52
N LEU A 70 -2.72 10.88 9.38
CA LEU A 70 -1.49 11.57 8.97
C LEU A 70 -1.78 12.99 8.49
N THR A 71 -0.95 13.93 8.94
CA THR A 71 -0.96 15.31 8.46
C THR A 71 -0.44 15.41 7.02
N ALA A 72 -0.69 16.53 6.35
CA ALA A 72 -0.24 16.77 4.96
C ALA A 72 1.29 16.64 4.79
N THR A 73 2.04 16.89 5.87
CA THR A 73 3.51 16.89 5.91
C THR A 73 4.10 15.48 6.01
N GLU A 74 3.34 14.50 6.51
CA GLU A 74 3.82 13.13 6.69
C GLU A 74 3.63 12.33 5.41
N ALA A 75 4.75 12.00 4.76
CA ALA A 75 4.79 11.17 3.57
C ALA A 75 5.06 9.70 3.93
N PHE A 76 4.26 8.81 3.33
CA PHE A 76 4.43 7.37 3.45
C PHE A 76 4.26 6.69 2.10
N TYR A 77 4.79 5.49 1.99
CA TYR A 77 4.68 4.62 0.82
C TYR A 77 4.01 3.31 1.18
N LEU A 78 3.38 2.71 0.19
CA LEU A 78 2.74 1.40 0.29
C LEU A 78 3.41 0.46 -0.71
N LEU A 79 3.89 -0.67 -0.20
CA LEU A 79 4.48 -1.75 -0.97
C LEU A 79 3.47 -2.88 -1.09
N VAL A 80 3.34 -3.46 -2.29
CA VAL A 80 2.49 -4.63 -2.53
C VAL A 80 3.38 -5.85 -2.62
N ASN A 81 3.15 -6.85 -1.76
CA ASN A 81 3.98 -8.05 -1.67
C ASN A 81 5.48 -7.70 -1.57
N ASN A 82 5.80 -6.74 -0.68
CA ASN A 82 7.14 -6.19 -0.46
C ASN A 82 7.79 -5.49 -1.67
N LYS A 83 7.04 -5.17 -2.72
CA LYS A 83 7.52 -4.47 -3.92
C LYS A 83 6.83 -3.12 -4.10
N SER A 84 7.57 -2.10 -4.53
CA SER A 84 6.99 -0.83 -4.95
C SER A 84 6.31 -0.98 -6.30
N LEU A 85 5.10 -0.43 -6.45
CA LEU A 85 4.43 -0.43 -7.73
C LEU A 85 5.03 0.61 -8.68
N ALA A 86 5.18 0.18 -9.92
CA ALA A 86 5.59 1.00 -11.06
C ALA A 86 4.64 2.16 -11.38
N SER A 87 3.34 1.95 -11.14
CA SER A 87 2.27 2.87 -11.53
C SER A 87 1.22 2.91 -10.44
N MET A 88 0.89 4.13 -9.99
CA MET A 88 -0.12 4.37 -8.95
C MET A 88 -1.54 4.46 -9.51
N SER A 89 -1.67 4.47 -10.85
CA SER A 89 -2.96 4.48 -11.55
C SER A 89 -3.57 3.08 -11.68
N VAL A 90 -2.83 2.03 -11.33
CA VAL A 90 -3.29 0.64 -11.39
C VAL A 90 -4.47 0.44 -10.44
N THR A 91 -5.47 -0.31 -10.89
CA THR A 91 -6.65 -0.64 -10.08
C THR A 91 -6.38 -1.79 -9.12
N MET A 92 -7.16 -1.86 -8.05
CA MET A 92 -7.09 -2.96 -7.09
C MET A 92 -7.41 -4.30 -7.76
N ALA A 93 -8.27 -4.33 -8.78
CA ALA A 93 -8.54 -5.51 -9.60
C ALA A 93 -7.28 -6.07 -10.25
N GLU A 94 -6.49 -5.21 -10.89
CA GLU A 94 -5.24 -5.61 -11.54
C GLU A 94 -4.22 -6.10 -10.50
N ILE A 95 -4.08 -5.38 -9.40
CA ILE A 95 -3.18 -5.78 -8.31
C ILE A 95 -3.56 -7.13 -7.73
N TYR A 96 -4.86 -7.38 -7.55
CA TYR A 96 -5.33 -8.67 -7.07
C TYR A 96 -5.03 -9.81 -8.04
N ARG A 97 -5.14 -9.57 -9.35
CA ARG A 97 -4.79 -10.56 -10.35
C ARG A 97 -3.31 -10.91 -10.31
N ASP A 98 -2.45 -9.90 -10.16
CA ASP A 98 -1.01 -10.04 -10.36
C ASP A 98 -0.23 -10.32 -9.05
N TYR A 99 -0.77 -9.95 -7.88
CA TYR A 99 -0.05 -10.00 -6.59
C TYR A 99 -0.81 -10.70 -5.44
N LYS A 100 -1.97 -11.32 -5.68
CA LYS A 100 -2.64 -12.13 -4.66
C LYS A 100 -1.74 -13.28 -4.21
N ASP A 101 -1.82 -13.63 -2.93
CA ASP A 101 -1.19 -14.82 -2.40
C ASP A 101 -2.03 -16.08 -2.68
N GLU A 102 -1.49 -17.25 -2.38
CA GLU A 102 -2.18 -18.53 -2.50
C GLU A 102 -3.42 -18.62 -1.62
N ASP A 103 -3.41 -17.94 -0.46
CA ASP A 103 -4.57 -17.86 0.43
C ASP A 103 -5.71 -16.98 -0.12
N GLY A 104 -5.43 -16.16 -1.14
CA GLY A 104 -6.40 -15.30 -1.80
C GLY A 104 -6.53 -13.90 -1.24
N PHE A 105 -5.69 -13.49 -0.29
CA PHE A 105 -5.50 -12.09 0.11
C PHE A 105 -4.41 -11.40 -0.70
N VAL A 106 -4.43 -10.06 -0.73
CA VAL A 106 -3.29 -9.25 -1.17
C VAL A 106 -2.61 -8.66 0.06
N TYR A 107 -1.30 -8.87 0.16
CA TYR A 107 -0.49 -8.36 1.25
C TYR A 107 0.18 -7.05 0.83
N MET A 108 0.05 -6.05 1.70
CA MET A 108 0.67 -4.75 1.52
C MET A 108 1.35 -4.31 2.80
N THR A 109 2.40 -3.51 2.66
CA THR A 109 3.18 -3.01 3.78
C THR A 109 3.40 -1.52 3.64
N TYR A 110 3.19 -0.76 4.71
CA TYR A 110 3.43 0.69 4.69
C TYR A 110 4.69 1.07 5.49
N ALA A 111 5.38 2.10 5.01
CA ALA A 111 6.58 2.68 5.62
C ALA A 111 6.67 4.18 5.34
N SER A 112 7.38 4.92 6.19
CA SER A 112 7.67 6.35 6.07
C SER A 112 8.70 6.61 4.99
N GLN A 113 8.68 7.83 4.43
CA GLN A 113 9.71 8.28 3.48
C GLN A 113 11.12 8.28 4.08
N GLU A 114 11.25 8.60 5.37
CA GLU A 114 12.52 8.56 6.11
C GLU A 114 13.16 7.17 6.06
N MET A 115 12.34 6.11 6.10
CA MET A 115 12.82 4.74 5.96
C MET A 115 13.07 4.30 4.52
N PHE A 116 12.42 4.95 3.55
CA PHE A 116 12.63 4.69 2.13
C PHE A 116 13.97 5.28 1.64
N GLY A 117 14.37 6.46 2.14
CA GLY A 117 15.57 7.18 1.70
C GLY A 117 16.91 6.58 2.18
N GLY A 118 16.92 5.75 3.23
CA GLY A 118 18.14 5.27 3.86
C GLY A 118 18.46 3.77 3.69
N SER A 119 17.53 2.93 3.21
CA SER A 119 17.72 1.47 3.29
C SER A 119 17.06 0.61 2.20
N LEU A 120 16.28 1.19 1.28
CA LEU A 120 15.66 0.46 0.18
C LEU A 120 16.06 1.08 -1.16
N LEU A 121 17.36 1.06 -1.47
CA LEU A 121 17.82 1.06 -2.86
C LEU A 121 17.37 -0.26 -3.51
N MET A 122 16.11 -0.35 -3.90
CA MET A 122 15.65 -1.33 -4.87
C MET A 122 14.81 -0.62 -5.94
N ASP A 123 15.48 -0.50 -7.10
CA ASP A 123 15.02 -0.08 -8.42
C ASP A 123 14.63 1.40 -8.61
N SER A 124 15.67 2.22 -8.75
CA SER A 124 15.63 3.62 -9.20
C SER A 124 15.06 3.82 -10.62
N SER A 125 14.43 2.83 -11.25
CA SER A 125 13.95 2.95 -12.63
C SER A 125 12.49 3.43 -12.75
N LYS A 126 11.72 3.55 -11.67
CA LYS A 126 10.28 3.87 -11.78
C LYS A 126 9.69 4.93 -10.85
N LEU A 127 10.45 5.52 -9.92
CA LEU A 127 9.93 6.62 -9.11
C LEU A 127 10.21 8.01 -9.73
N GLN A 128 9.93 8.19 -11.03
CA GLN A 128 10.04 9.51 -11.68
C GLN A 128 8.78 9.94 -12.45
N GLN A 129 7.65 9.24 -12.30
CA GLN A 129 6.44 9.61 -13.05
C GLN A 129 5.17 9.53 -12.21
N SER A 130 5.12 10.28 -11.10
CA SER A 130 3.83 10.81 -10.60
C SER A 130 4.01 11.90 -9.54
N PHE A 131 4.83 12.92 -9.79
CA PHE A 131 4.50 14.26 -9.32
C PHE A 131 4.26 15.08 -10.58
N GLY A 132 3.02 15.51 -10.77
CA GLY A 132 2.61 16.30 -11.91
C GLY A 132 3.53 17.50 -12.08
N GLN A 133 3.89 17.75 -13.34
CA GLN A 133 4.59 18.95 -13.77
C GLN A 133 3.64 20.14 -13.59
N GLY A 134 3.47 20.57 -12.33
CA GLY A 134 2.82 21.80 -11.94
C GLY A 134 3.87 22.88 -11.88
N SER A 135 3.91 23.70 -12.93
CA SER A 135 4.74 24.88 -13.08
C SER A 135 4.81 25.73 -11.80
N CYS A 136 6.02 25.90 -11.24
CA CYS A 136 6.42 27.10 -10.51
C CYS A 136 7.95 27.22 -10.35
N LYS A 137 8.50 28.19 -11.10
CA LYS A 137 9.52 29.21 -10.71
C LYS A 137 10.90 28.71 -10.23
N HIS A 138 12.02 28.99 -10.92
CA HIS A 138 12.72 30.26 -11.17
C HIS A 138 13.99 30.34 -10.32
N LEU A 139 15.11 30.75 -10.95
CA LEU A 139 16.38 31.22 -10.36
C LEU A 139 17.28 30.10 -9.76
N LEU A 140 18.61 29.99 -9.93
CA LEU A 140 19.74 30.76 -10.49
C LEU A 140 20.58 29.75 -11.33
N LEU A 141 21.38 30.13 -12.32
CA LEU A 141 22.75 30.64 -12.11
C LEU A 141 23.26 31.31 -13.39
N THR A 142 23.54 32.61 -13.28
CA THR A 142 24.55 33.31 -14.07
C THR A 142 25.94 32.95 -13.56
N SER A 143 26.94 33.14 -14.44
CA SER A 143 28.40 33.10 -14.20
C SER A 143 29.02 31.69 -14.27
N SER A 144 30.03 31.41 -15.09
CA SER A 144 31.13 32.24 -15.62
C SER A 144 31.52 31.87 -17.05
#